data_AF-A0A7J6Q5Y5-F1
#
_entry.id   AF-A0A7J6Q5Y5-F1
#
_cell.length_a   1.000
_cell.length_b   1.000
_cell.length_c   1.000
_cell.angle_alpha   90.00
_cell.angle_beta   90.00
_cell.angle_gamma   90.00
#
_symmetry.space_group_name_H-M   'P 1'
#
loop_
_entity.id
_entity.type
_entity.pdbx_description
1 polymer ?
#
loop_
_entity_poly.entity_id
_entity_poly.type
_entity_poly.pdbx_seq_one_letter_code
_entity_poly.pdbx_strand_id
1 'polypeptide(L)'
;GVTSKIHKSMDWMKGTEWMWNDWEKVRFQSDGIFVAPTEECHQPQAKQCKWSADKDGKIYIMWGKKSGLHEVKADHMPDMNDDDFELELPNISLSGKRKRDGAPLHAEFVQVFDTEIQDARRDLYGDLGLEPGADVSTVKKAFRKMSIKYHPDKTGNDPTAHRKFTRIGEANEILSDPAKKFLYDMGGMESVRAMEKGDIPRGEDGHVTYPVPLEKLYTGSKEHVRINRRVVCTGCRQKPDLEKCRGCGKCPDEVKMVQQQVGPGFFVQQQQQVPSRERCKNEDTELELNIEKGMMDGEQIVFEGMAEQRPGQIPGNLIFTIKQTSDQRFTRENGYDLRTATQIPLKEALLGFDRSMAHLDGHQVRLVKQPGEVCQPFEVMKIPGEGMPHKVEGGGHSDYGDLYVKMNVKFPESLTDAQREAIDKLFPAEETQ
;
A
#
# COMPACT_ATOMS: atom_id res chain seq x y z
N GLY A 1 20.61 -47.29 -3.28
CA GLY A 1 19.22 -47.28 -2.77
C GLY A 1 18.80 -45.85 -2.58
N VAL A 2 19.31 -45.21 -1.53
CA VAL A 2 19.19 -43.75 -1.36
C VAL A 2 20.01 -43.05 -2.45
N THR A 3 19.35 -42.24 -3.28
CA THR A 3 20.02 -41.40 -4.28
C THR A 3 20.24 -40.00 -3.68
N SER A 4 20.79 -39.06 -4.46
CA SER A 4 20.81 -37.65 -4.07
C SER A 4 19.55 -36.88 -4.51
N LYS A 5 18.54 -37.58 -5.06
CA LYS A 5 17.39 -36.93 -5.70
C LYS A 5 16.12 -37.24 -4.91
N ILE A 6 15.48 -36.17 -4.43
CA ILE A 6 14.11 -36.18 -3.93
C ILE A 6 13.22 -35.81 -5.13
N HIS A 7 12.30 -36.71 -5.50
CA HIS A 7 11.36 -36.44 -6.58
C HIS A 7 10.40 -35.30 -6.17
N LYS A 8 10.02 -34.45 -7.14
CA LYS A 8 9.18 -33.25 -6.88
C LYS A 8 7.86 -33.55 -6.18
N SER A 9 7.25 -34.71 -6.47
CA SER A 9 6.01 -35.16 -5.80
C SER A 9 6.17 -35.41 -4.30
N MET A 10 7.41 -35.44 -3.80
CA MET A 10 7.75 -35.68 -2.39
C MET A 10 8.42 -34.45 -1.76
N ASP A 11 8.38 -33.28 -2.43
CA ASP A 11 8.92 -32.04 -1.90
C ASP A 11 8.25 -31.62 -0.58
N TRP A 12 7.01 -32.07 -0.35
CA TRP A 12 6.25 -31.87 0.89
C TRP A 12 6.96 -32.38 2.16
N MET A 13 7.80 -33.40 2.04
CA MET A 13 8.58 -33.95 3.15
C MET A 13 9.83 -33.15 3.51
N LYS A 14 10.28 -32.23 2.65
CA LYS A 14 11.45 -31.41 2.96
C LYS A 14 11.14 -30.47 4.12
N GLY A 15 12.08 -30.32 5.05
CA GLY A 15 11.97 -29.40 6.19
C GLY A 15 11.00 -29.86 7.27
N THR A 16 10.72 -31.17 7.38
CA THR A 16 9.70 -31.70 8.28
C THR A 16 10.29 -32.53 9.42
N GLU A 17 9.67 -32.42 10.60
CA GLU A 17 9.96 -33.18 11.81
C GLU A 17 8.87 -34.24 12.03
N TRP A 18 9.28 -35.45 12.39
CA TRP A 18 8.40 -36.61 12.55
C TRP A 18 8.70 -37.33 13.85
N MET A 19 7.67 -37.89 14.48
CA MET A 19 7.78 -38.78 15.63
C MET A 19 7.95 -40.20 15.12
N TRP A 20 9.10 -40.81 15.40
CA TRP A 20 9.48 -42.11 14.89
C TRP A 20 9.21 -43.22 15.91
N ASN A 21 8.36 -44.19 15.56
CA ASN A 21 7.94 -45.30 16.41
C ASN A 21 7.55 -44.85 17.84
N ASP A 22 6.88 -43.70 17.97
CA ASP A 22 6.44 -43.10 19.23
C ASP A 22 7.56 -42.84 20.26
N TRP A 23 8.81 -42.76 19.80
CA TRP A 23 9.98 -42.66 20.68
C TRP A 23 10.81 -41.42 20.40
N GLU A 24 11.26 -41.20 19.16
CA GLU A 24 12.25 -40.17 18.87
C GLU A 24 11.84 -39.25 17.73
N LYS A 25 12.20 -37.97 17.83
CA LYS A 25 11.99 -36.99 16.76
C LYS A 25 13.10 -37.10 15.72
N VAL A 26 12.72 -37.21 14.46
CA VAL A 26 13.64 -37.20 13.31
C VAL A 26 13.28 -36.07 12.35
N ARG A 27 14.26 -35.60 11.58
CA ARG A 27 14.07 -34.49 10.64
C ARG A 27 14.55 -34.84 9.24
N PHE A 28 13.73 -34.49 8.27
CA PHE A 28 14.02 -34.60 6.86
C PHE A 28 14.43 -33.22 6.35
N GLN A 29 15.72 -32.98 6.13
CA GLN A 29 16.22 -31.69 5.62
C GLN A 29 16.00 -31.57 4.11
N SER A 30 15.94 -30.33 3.64
CA SER A 30 15.65 -29.97 2.24
C SER A 30 16.72 -30.42 1.25
N ASP A 31 17.96 -30.56 1.71
CA ASP A 31 19.13 -31.01 0.95
C ASP A 31 19.30 -32.55 0.91
N GLY A 32 18.36 -33.30 1.50
CA GLY A 32 18.39 -34.75 1.57
C GLY A 32 19.16 -35.31 2.77
N ILE A 33 19.59 -34.48 3.72
CA ILE A 33 20.12 -34.95 5.00
C ILE A 33 18.98 -35.43 5.90
N PHE A 34 19.20 -36.58 6.54
CA PHE A 34 18.28 -37.12 7.54
C PHE A 34 18.92 -36.98 8.92
N VAL A 35 18.29 -36.21 9.80
CA VAL A 35 18.77 -35.98 11.16
C VAL A 35 17.99 -36.87 12.10
N ALA A 36 18.71 -37.63 12.91
CA ALA A 36 18.18 -38.48 13.96
C ALA A 36 19.06 -38.37 15.20
N PRO A 37 18.51 -38.55 16.42
CA PRO A 37 19.21 -38.34 17.68
C PRO A 37 20.24 -39.44 18.03
N THR A 38 20.50 -40.36 17.11
CA THR A 38 21.57 -41.36 17.25
C THR A 38 22.95 -40.74 16.98
N GLU A 39 23.98 -41.15 17.73
CA GLU A 39 25.36 -40.66 17.58
C GLU A 39 25.89 -40.68 16.13
N GLU A 40 25.47 -41.66 15.34
CA GLU A 40 25.87 -41.82 13.93
C GLU A 40 25.30 -40.73 12.99
N CYS A 41 24.22 -40.05 13.39
CA CYS A 41 23.54 -39.01 12.60
C CYS A 41 23.65 -37.60 13.22
N HIS A 42 24.28 -37.46 14.38
CA HIS A 42 24.46 -36.19 15.09
C HIS A 42 25.68 -35.36 14.63
N GLN A 43 26.66 -35.96 13.94
CA GLN A 43 27.89 -35.27 13.56
C GLN A 43 27.82 -34.67 12.15
N PRO A 44 28.26 -33.40 11.92
CA PRO A 44 28.22 -32.74 10.60
C PRO A 44 29.02 -33.45 9.50
N GLN A 45 29.93 -34.36 9.86
CA GLN A 45 30.75 -35.14 8.94
C GLN A 45 30.15 -36.52 8.62
N ALA A 46 29.01 -36.87 9.22
CA ALA A 46 28.35 -38.15 9.00
C ALA A 46 27.65 -38.17 7.63
N LYS A 47 28.42 -38.49 6.57
CA LYS A 47 27.92 -38.78 5.21
C LYS A 47 26.93 -39.96 5.13
N GLN A 48 26.53 -40.52 6.28
CA GLN A 48 25.88 -41.82 6.43
C GLN A 48 24.37 -41.70 6.69
N CYS A 49 23.85 -40.51 7.02
CA CYS A 49 22.41 -40.32 7.25
C CYS A 49 21.78 -39.44 6.17
N LYS A 50 21.01 -40.06 5.29
CA LYS A 50 20.44 -39.42 4.10
C LYS A 50 19.06 -39.96 3.82
N TRP A 51 18.23 -39.15 3.20
CA TRP A 51 16.95 -39.59 2.66
C TRP A 51 16.81 -39.20 1.19
N SER A 52 15.97 -39.94 0.49
CA SER A 52 15.57 -39.65 -0.89
C SER A 52 14.19 -40.24 -1.13
N ALA A 53 13.47 -39.75 -2.12
CA ALA A 53 12.17 -40.30 -2.46
C ALA A 53 12.00 -40.38 -3.99
N ASP A 54 11.31 -41.43 -4.44
CA ASP A 54 11.05 -41.67 -5.86
C ASP A 54 9.67 -41.16 -6.29
N LYS A 55 9.40 -41.27 -7.59
CA LYS A 55 8.15 -40.85 -8.22
C LYS A 55 6.94 -41.69 -7.79
N ASP A 56 7.16 -42.88 -7.24
CA ASP A 56 6.12 -43.84 -6.85
C ASP A 56 5.75 -43.70 -5.37
N GLY A 57 6.17 -42.61 -4.74
CA GLY A 57 5.89 -42.28 -3.34
C GLY A 57 6.70 -43.08 -2.33
N LYS A 58 7.77 -43.79 -2.75
CA LYS A 58 8.64 -44.51 -1.81
C LYS A 58 9.73 -43.59 -1.28
N ILE A 59 9.94 -43.67 0.01
CA ILE A 59 10.91 -42.88 0.77
C ILE A 59 11.98 -43.85 1.28
N TYR A 60 13.22 -43.55 0.94
CA TYR A 60 14.39 -44.35 1.34
C TYR A 60 15.19 -43.56 2.35
N ILE A 61 15.43 -44.14 3.52
CA ILE A 61 16.14 -43.49 4.62
C ILE A 61 17.34 -44.34 5.00
N MET A 62 18.52 -43.78 4.84
CA MET A 62 19.74 -44.34 5.37
C MET A 62 19.93 -43.81 6.79
N TRP A 63 19.78 -44.68 7.79
CA TRP A 63 19.93 -44.33 9.20
C TRP A 63 21.22 -44.94 9.72
N GLY A 64 22.35 -44.28 9.45
CA GLY A 64 23.66 -44.74 9.87
C GLY A 64 24.06 -46.11 9.32
N LYS A 65 25.18 -46.65 9.81
CA LYS A 65 25.66 -48.00 9.47
C LYS A 65 24.92 -49.07 10.24
N LYS A 66 24.64 -48.83 11.52
CA LYS A 66 24.01 -49.83 12.39
C LYS A 66 22.56 -50.07 12.03
N SER A 67 21.74 -49.04 11.84
CA SER A 67 20.32 -49.23 11.51
C SER A 67 20.11 -49.44 10.00
N GLY A 68 20.95 -48.87 9.14
CA GLY A 68 20.92 -49.18 7.71
C GLY A 68 19.66 -48.67 7.00
N LEU A 69 19.27 -49.35 5.91
CA LEU A 69 18.28 -48.82 4.96
C LEU A 69 16.86 -49.12 5.42
N HIS A 70 16.05 -48.07 5.45
CA HIS A 70 14.60 -48.14 5.65
C HIS A 70 13.90 -47.75 4.35
N GLU A 71 12.82 -48.45 4.04
CA GLU A 71 11.89 -48.08 2.96
C GLU A 71 10.52 -47.87 3.59
N VAL A 72 10.01 -46.66 3.45
CA VAL A 72 8.71 -46.24 3.99
C VAL A 72 7.89 -45.58 2.88
N LYS A 73 6.59 -45.50 3.09
CA LYS A 73 5.66 -44.76 2.24
C LYS A 73 4.72 -43.96 3.14
N ALA A 74 4.19 -42.86 2.62
CA ALA A 74 3.08 -42.20 3.28
C ALA A 74 1.81 -43.06 3.15
N ASP A 75 1.05 -43.16 4.24
CA ASP A 75 -0.20 -43.94 4.29
C ASP A 75 -1.28 -43.34 3.39
N HIS A 76 -1.24 -42.02 3.23
CA HIS A 76 -1.93 -41.28 2.18
C HIS A 76 -1.02 -40.17 1.67
N MET A 77 -1.21 -39.75 0.42
CA MET A 77 -0.52 -38.57 -0.09
C MET A 77 -1.31 -37.33 0.33
N PRO A 78 -0.64 -36.26 0.81
CA PRO A 78 -1.30 -34.98 1.00
C PRO A 78 -1.87 -34.49 -0.34
N ASP A 79 -3.03 -33.84 -0.32
CA ASP A 79 -3.50 -33.18 -1.53
C ASP A 79 -2.61 -31.96 -1.80
N MET A 80 -1.79 -32.09 -2.84
CA MET A 80 -0.84 -31.05 -3.25
C MET A 80 -1.51 -29.91 -4.04
N ASN A 81 -2.84 -29.99 -4.27
CA ASN A 81 -3.61 -28.97 -4.97
C ASN A 81 -4.47 -28.10 -4.03
N ASP A 82 -4.51 -28.41 -2.74
CA ASP A 82 -5.31 -27.66 -1.77
C ASP A 82 -4.48 -26.53 -1.13
N ASP A 83 -5.05 -25.33 -1.09
CA ASP A 83 -4.43 -24.14 -0.48
C ASP A 83 -4.19 -24.31 1.04
N ASP A 84 -4.79 -25.36 1.63
CA ASP A 84 -4.70 -25.77 3.03
C ASP A 84 -3.63 -26.88 3.29
N PHE A 85 -2.68 -27.10 2.37
CA PHE A 85 -1.67 -28.17 2.44
C PHE A 85 -0.95 -28.32 3.82
N GLU A 86 -0.62 -27.23 4.52
CA GLU A 86 -0.01 -27.30 5.87
C GLU A 86 -0.97 -27.78 6.97
N LEU A 87 -2.28 -27.67 6.76
CA LEU A 87 -3.32 -28.17 7.67
C LEU A 87 -3.59 -29.66 7.46
N GLU A 88 -3.19 -30.25 6.33
CA GLU A 88 -3.31 -31.68 6.06
C GLU A 88 -2.11 -32.51 6.54
N LEU A 89 -0.91 -31.92 6.54
CA LEU A 89 0.32 -32.57 7.04
C LEU A 89 0.20 -33.18 8.46
N PRO A 90 -0.50 -32.56 9.45
CA PRO A 90 -0.70 -33.12 10.79
C PRO A 90 -1.30 -34.53 10.85
N ASN A 91 -2.03 -34.95 9.81
CA ASN A 91 -2.70 -36.25 9.77
C ASN A 91 -1.95 -37.27 8.91
N ILE A 92 -0.71 -36.98 8.50
CA ILE A 92 0.09 -37.88 7.68
C ILE A 92 0.97 -38.76 8.57
N SER A 93 0.90 -40.06 8.31
CA SER A 93 1.82 -41.06 8.83
C SER A 93 2.60 -41.74 7.71
N LEU A 94 3.80 -42.20 8.04
CA LEU A 94 4.62 -43.03 7.19
C LEU A 94 4.66 -44.44 7.77
N SER A 95 4.41 -45.44 6.94
CA SER A 95 4.57 -46.84 7.31
C SER A 95 5.60 -47.54 6.42
N GLY A 96 6.33 -48.48 6.99
CA GLY A 96 7.31 -49.24 6.23
C GLY A 96 8.12 -50.22 7.06
N LYS A 97 9.31 -50.54 6.57
CA LYS A 97 10.19 -51.50 7.22
C LYS A 97 11.67 -51.25 6.96
N ARG A 98 12.49 -51.67 7.91
CA ARG A 98 13.93 -51.79 7.75
C ARG A 98 14.25 -52.96 6.81
N LYS A 99 15.09 -52.72 5.81
CA LYS A 99 15.39 -53.71 4.77
C LYS A 99 16.23 -54.89 5.25
N ARG A 100 17.03 -54.71 6.30
CA ARG A 100 17.97 -55.74 6.77
C ARG A 100 17.27 -56.92 7.44
N ASP A 101 16.31 -56.64 8.31
CA ASP A 101 15.67 -57.61 9.21
C ASP A 101 14.14 -57.54 9.17
N GLY A 102 13.56 -56.62 8.38
CA GLY A 102 12.11 -56.49 8.23
C GLY A 102 11.42 -55.80 9.40
N ALA A 103 12.17 -55.21 10.35
CA ALA A 103 11.56 -54.53 11.49
C ALA A 103 10.58 -53.43 11.02
N PRO A 104 9.34 -53.41 11.53
CA PRO A 104 8.33 -52.44 11.12
C PRO A 104 8.73 -51.04 11.59
N LEU A 105 8.15 -50.06 10.92
CA LEU A 105 8.43 -48.65 11.12
C LEU A 105 7.14 -47.87 10.89
N HIS A 106 6.82 -47.02 11.86
CA HIS A 106 5.78 -46.01 11.81
C HIS A 106 6.39 -44.65 12.13
N ALA A 107 5.97 -43.61 11.42
CA ALA A 107 6.35 -42.25 11.76
C ALA A 107 5.18 -41.29 11.59
N GLU A 108 4.91 -40.47 12.59
CA GLU A 108 3.83 -39.49 12.56
C GLU A 108 4.37 -38.09 12.35
N PHE A 109 3.74 -37.30 11.49
CA PHE A 109 4.16 -35.93 11.26
C PHE A 109 4.02 -35.10 12.55
N VAL A 110 5.02 -34.28 12.86
CA VAL A 110 4.99 -33.37 14.02
C VAL A 110 4.79 -31.94 13.57
N GLN A 111 5.73 -31.43 12.76
CA GLN A 111 5.73 -30.03 12.31
C GLN A 111 6.67 -29.83 11.11
N VAL A 112 6.49 -28.72 10.38
CA VAL A 112 7.55 -28.16 9.54
C VAL A 112 8.51 -27.39 10.45
N PHE A 113 9.82 -27.65 10.39
CA PHE A 113 10.83 -26.97 11.21
C PHE A 113 11.74 -26.03 10.40
N ASP A 114 11.77 -26.20 9.07
CA ASP A 114 12.55 -25.35 8.17
C ASP A 114 11.70 -24.13 7.78
N THR A 115 12.07 -22.97 8.31
CA THR A 115 11.30 -21.74 8.14
C THR A 115 11.36 -21.20 6.71
N GLU A 116 12.40 -21.52 5.92
CA GLU A 116 12.47 -21.13 4.51
C GLU A 116 11.45 -21.93 3.67
N ILE A 117 11.28 -23.21 4.02
CA ILE A 117 10.26 -24.06 3.39
C ILE A 117 8.85 -23.67 3.82
N GLN A 118 8.66 -23.34 5.10
CA GLN A 118 7.39 -22.83 5.61
C GLN A 118 6.99 -21.55 4.87
N ASP A 119 7.93 -20.62 4.71
CA ASP A 119 7.72 -19.36 3.99
C ASP A 119 7.42 -19.55 2.50
N ALA A 120 8.15 -20.45 1.83
CA ALA A 120 7.96 -20.75 0.42
C ALA A 120 6.63 -21.45 0.12
N ARG A 121 6.03 -22.11 1.13
CA ARG A 121 4.74 -22.81 1.01
C ARG A 121 3.55 -21.95 1.42
N ARG A 122 3.80 -20.82 2.07
CA ARG A 122 2.72 -19.98 2.57
C ARG A 122 2.14 -19.15 1.44
N ASP A 123 0.88 -19.42 1.11
CA ASP A 123 0.09 -18.56 0.24
C ASP A 123 -0.86 -17.67 1.05
N LEU A 124 -0.47 -16.40 1.23
CA LEU A 124 -1.27 -15.40 1.92
C LEU A 124 -2.57 -15.05 1.17
N TYR A 125 -2.59 -15.17 -0.15
CA TYR A 125 -3.82 -14.95 -0.92
C TYR A 125 -4.77 -16.13 -0.74
N GLY A 126 -4.26 -17.36 -0.86
CA GLY A 126 -4.97 -18.59 -0.52
C GLY A 126 -5.53 -18.59 0.90
N ASP A 127 -4.76 -18.14 1.89
CA ASP A 127 -5.22 -17.96 3.29
C ASP A 127 -6.49 -17.10 3.39
N LEU A 128 -6.62 -16.09 2.51
CA LEU A 128 -7.79 -15.20 2.42
C LEU A 128 -8.80 -15.63 1.35
N GLY A 129 -8.58 -16.76 0.67
CA GLY A 129 -9.40 -17.25 -0.44
C GLY A 129 -9.44 -16.27 -1.62
N LEU A 130 -8.30 -15.68 -1.94
CA LEU A 130 -8.11 -14.70 -3.00
C LEU A 130 -7.16 -15.20 -4.07
N GLU A 131 -7.31 -14.68 -5.28
CA GLU A 131 -6.35 -14.88 -6.36
C GLU A 131 -5.09 -14.01 -6.15
N PRO A 132 -3.90 -14.49 -6.57
CA PRO A 132 -2.68 -13.71 -6.52
C PRO A 132 -2.81 -12.36 -7.24
N GLY A 133 -2.43 -11.29 -6.55
CA GLY A 133 -2.49 -9.93 -7.08
C GLY A 133 -3.81 -9.19 -6.81
N ALA A 134 -4.71 -9.73 -5.98
CA ALA A 134 -5.87 -9.00 -5.48
C ALA A 134 -5.49 -7.62 -4.89
N ASP A 135 -6.33 -6.61 -5.09
CA ASP A 135 -6.08 -5.25 -4.59
C ASP A 135 -6.28 -5.17 -3.06
N VAL A 136 -5.68 -4.16 -2.43
CA VAL A 136 -5.73 -3.96 -0.97
C VAL A 136 -7.17 -3.83 -0.46
N SER A 137 -8.08 -3.27 -1.28
CA SER A 137 -9.50 -3.15 -0.91
C SER A 137 -10.19 -4.51 -0.83
N THR A 138 -9.91 -5.42 -1.75
CA THR A 138 -10.41 -6.80 -1.76
C THR A 138 -9.81 -7.61 -0.63
N VAL A 139 -8.51 -7.48 -0.37
CA VAL A 139 -7.83 -8.08 0.80
C VAL A 139 -8.54 -7.71 2.10
N LYS A 140 -8.78 -6.41 2.34
CA LYS A 140 -9.46 -5.93 3.55
C LYS A 140 -10.89 -6.46 3.67
N LYS A 141 -11.62 -6.59 2.55
CA LYS A 141 -12.99 -7.14 2.54
C LYS A 141 -12.99 -8.65 2.84
N ALA A 142 -12.08 -9.40 2.24
CA ALA A 142 -11.93 -10.84 2.47
C ALA A 142 -11.57 -11.13 3.93
N PHE A 143 -10.59 -10.40 4.48
CA PHE A 143 -10.22 -10.49 5.88
C PHE A 143 -11.41 -10.25 6.81
N ARG A 144 -12.18 -9.16 6.63
CA ARG A 144 -13.38 -8.88 7.44
C ARG A 144 -14.37 -10.04 7.42
N LYS A 145 -14.62 -10.62 6.25
CA LYS A 145 -15.52 -11.77 6.08
C LYS A 145 -15.00 -13.02 6.81
N MET A 146 -13.72 -13.34 6.65
CA MET A 146 -13.12 -14.53 7.26
C MET A 146 -12.93 -14.39 8.77
N SER A 147 -12.56 -13.21 9.26
CA SER A 147 -12.41 -12.92 10.69
C SER A 147 -13.72 -13.10 11.43
N ILE A 148 -14.85 -12.70 10.83
CA ILE A 148 -16.17 -12.96 11.41
C ILE A 148 -16.49 -14.47 11.41
N LYS A 149 -16.10 -15.21 10.37
CA LYS A 149 -16.36 -16.65 10.24
C LYS A 149 -15.58 -17.49 11.26
N TYR A 150 -14.31 -17.15 11.47
CA TYR A 150 -13.39 -17.91 12.33
C TYR A 150 -13.19 -17.31 13.72
N HIS A 151 -13.99 -16.31 14.11
CA HIS A 151 -13.88 -15.67 15.42
C HIS A 151 -14.09 -16.67 16.57
N PRO A 152 -13.25 -16.66 17.63
CA PRO A 152 -13.35 -17.61 18.75
C PRO A 152 -14.75 -17.70 19.37
N ASP A 153 -15.41 -16.55 19.54
CA ASP A 153 -16.78 -16.47 20.09
C ASP A 153 -17.84 -17.21 19.24
N LYS A 154 -17.64 -17.31 17.92
CA LYS A 154 -18.60 -17.96 17.01
C LYS A 154 -18.30 -19.44 16.80
N THR A 155 -17.04 -19.84 16.98
CA THR A 155 -16.56 -21.20 16.74
C THR A 155 -16.39 -22.00 18.04
N GLY A 156 -16.71 -21.40 19.18
CA GLY A 156 -16.62 -22.08 20.48
C GLY A 156 -15.18 -22.46 20.85
N ASN A 157 -14.21 -21.63 20.48
CA ASN A 157 -12.78 -21.87 20.67
C ASN A 157 -12.25 -23.16 20.01
N ASP A 158 -12.83 -23.58 18.89
CA ASP A 158 -12.29 -24.69 18.09
C ASP A 158 -10.80 -24.41 17.72
N PRO A 159 -9.85 -25.30 18.10
CA PRO A 159 -8.43 -25.12 17.79
C PRO A 159 -8.13 -24.96 16.30
N THR A 160 -8.93 -25.59 15.43
CA THR A 160 -8.75 -25.50 13.98
C THR A 160 -9.17 -24.11 13.47
N ALA A 161 -10.33 -23.63 13.90
CA ALA A 161 -10.78 -22.27 13.63
C ALA A 161 -9.81 -21.21 14.19
N HIS A 162 -9.24 -21.43 15.38
CA HIS A 162 -8.25 -20.53 15.96
C HIS A 162 -6.99 -20.42 15.09
N ARG A 163 -6.46 -21.54 14.61
CA ARG A 163 -5.32 -21.54 13.67
C ARG A 163 -5.66 -20.79 12.38
N LYS A 164 -6.85 -21.00 11.81
CA LYS A 164 -7.31 -20.24 10.62
C LYS A 164 -7.41 -18.75 10.92
N PHE A 165 -7.93 -18.37 12.09
CA PHE A 165 -8.04 -16.97 12.53
C PHE A 165 -6.67 -16.28 12.65
N THR A 166 -5.66 -16.96 13.20
CA THR A 166 -4.30 -16.42 13.25
C THR A 166 -3.70 -16.24 11.85
N ARG A 167 -3.85 -17.24 10.97
CA ARG A 167 -3.32 -17.18 9.59
C ARG A 167 -3.92 -16.03 8.79
N ILE A 168 -5.24 -15.83 8.82
CA ILE A 168 -5.89 -14.71 8.12
C ILE A 168 -5.48 -13.36 8.70
N GLY A 169 -5.18 -13.29 10.02
CA GLY A 169 -4.68 -12.10 10.68
C GLY A 169 -3.32 -11.68 10.13
N GLU A 170 -2.37 -12.61 10.12
CA GLU A 170 -1.04 -12.42 9.56
C GLU A 170 -1.08 -12.11 8.06
N ALA A 171 -1.90 -12.84 7.28
CA ALA A 171 -2.07 -12.58 5.86
C ALA A 171 -2.60 -11.16 5.59
N ASN A 172 -3.57 -10.71 6.38
CA ASN A 172 -4.05 -9.34 6.27
C ASN A 172 -3.00 -8.31 6.70
N GLU A 173 -2.21 -8.56 7.75
CA GLU A 173 -1.13 -7.64 8.17
C GLU A 173 -0.17 -7.34 7.01
N ILE A 174 0.21 -8.37 6.25
CA ILE A 174 1.15 -8.25 5.13
C ILE A 174 0.46 -7.72 3.87
N LEU A 175 -0.68 -8.30 3.48
CA LEU A 175 -1.34 -7.97 2.21
C LEU A 175 -2.13 -6.65 2.26
N SER A 176 -2.44 -6.12 3.45
CA SER A 176 -3.14 -4.83 3.59
C SER A 176 -2.22 -3.62 3.62
N ASP A 177 -0.92 -3.84 3.88
CA ASP A 177 0.14 -2.83 3.77
C ASP A 177 0.72 -2.83 2.34
N PRO A 178 0.68 -1.70 1.61
CA PRO A 178 1.15 -1.65 0.22
C PRO A 178 2.61 -2.06 0.03
N ALA A 179 3.50 -1.73 0.97
CA ALA A 179 4.92 -2.04 0.90
C ALA A 179 5.17 -3.53 1.16
N LYS A 180 4.61 -4.08 2.25
CA LYS A 180 4.72 -5.52 2.57
C LYS A 180 4.09 -6.38 1.48
N LYS A 181 2.92 -5.99 0.96
CA LYS A 181 2.25 -6.67 -0.16
C LYS A 181 3.13 -6.70 -1.42
N PHE A 182 3.70 -5.55 -1.80
CA PHE A 182 4.58 -5.48 -2.97
C PHE A 182 5.78 -6.44 -2.84
N LEU A 183 6.42 -6.48 -1.67
CA LEU A 183 7.53 -7.39 -1.41
C LEU A 183 7.12 -8.85 -1.44
N TYR A 184 5.97 -9.18 -0.85
CA TYR A 184 5.40 -10.51 -0.90
C TYR A 184 5.11 -10.95 -2.34
N ASP A 185 4.49 -10.08 -3.14
CA ASP A 185 4.19 -10.36 -4.55
C ASP A 185 5.45 -10.58 -5.41
N MET A 186 6.58 -9.96 -5.00
CA MET A 186 7.85 -10.02 -5.72
C MET A 186 8.73 -11.20 -5.32
N GLY A 187 8.79 -11.53 -4.02
CA GLY A 187 9.73 -12.51 -3.50
C GLY A 187 9.24 -13.22 -2.24
N GLY A 188 7.93 -13.30 -2.05
CA GLY A 188 7.28 -14.05 -0.97
C GLY A 188 7.63 -13.54 0.43
N MET A 189 7.41 -14.41 1.41
CA MET A 189 7.65 -14.13 2.83
C MET A 189 9.12 -13.77 3.14
N GLU A 190 10.07 -14.31 2.36
CA GLU A 190 11.50 -13.99 2.51
C GLU A 190 11.75 -12.48 2.34
N SER A 191 11.13 -11.87 1.33
CA SER A 191 11.28 -10.43 1.05
C SER A 191 10.63 -9.57 2.13
N VAL A 192 9.49 -10.00 2.69
CA VAL A 192 8.84 -9.30 3.81
C VAL A 192 9.72 -9.32 5.05
N ARG A 193 10.32 -10.47 5.39
CA ARG A 193 11.25 -10.58 6.53
C ARG A 193 12.52 -9.77 6.35
N ALA A 194 13.06 -9.73 5.13
CA ALA A 194 14.21 -8.88 4.83
C ALA A 194 13.89 -7.38 5.04
N MET A 195 12.67 -6.95 4.71
CA MET A 195 12.20 -5.59 5.06
C MET A 195 12.12 -5.39 6.58
N GLU A 196 11.57 -6.35 7.32
CA GLU A 196 11.46 -6.24 8.78
C GLU A 196 12.81 -6.17 9.50
N LYS A 197 13.86 -6.75 8.89
CA LYS A 197 15.26 -6.61 9.33
C LYS A 197 15.92 -5.30 8.91
N GLY A 198 15.28 -4.52 8.05
CA GLY A 198 15.83 -3.27 7.49
C GLY A 198 16.83 -3.48 6.34
N ASP A 199 16.86 -4.67 5.74
CA ASP A 199 17.82 -5.02 4.68
C ASP A 199 17.38 -4.51 3.30
N ILE A 200 16.14 -4.04 3.15
CA ILE A 200 15.58 -3.56 1.89
C ILE A 200 15.53 -2.02 1.89
N PRO A 201 16.25 -1.36 0.97
CA PRO A 201 16.20 0.09 0.86
C PRO A 201 14.85 0.56 0.30
N ARG A 202 14.43 1.75 0.73
CA ARG A 202 13.26 2.44 0.18
C ARG A 202 13.66 3.24 -1.07
N GLY A 203 12.80 3.21 -2.07
CA GLY A 203 12.90 4.02 -3.29
C GLY A 203 12.54 5.49 -3.05
N GLU A 204 12.81 6.31 -4.05
CA GLU A 204 12.54 7.75 -4.01
C GLU A 204 11.04 8.05 -4.03
N ASP A 205 10.63 9.08 -3.31
CA ASP A 205 9.26 9.59 -3.36
C ASP A 205 9.05 10.38 -4.66
N GLY A 206 7.87 10.24 -5.26
CA GLY A 206 7.44 11.03 -6.41
C GLY A 206 6.72 12.29 -5.95
N HIS A 207 7.03 13.44 -6.56
CA HIS A 207 6.38 14.71 -6.26
C HIS A 207 5.59 15.23 -7.45
N VAL A 208 4.32 15.55 -7.24
CA VAL A 208 3.43 16.09 -8.28
C VAL A 208 2.78 17.36 -7.76
N THR A 209 2.92 18.47 -8.48
CA THR A 209 2.17 19.69 -8.17
C THR A 209 0.80 19.61 -8.85
N TYR A 210 -0.27 19.67 -8.07
CA TYR A 210 -1.65 19.58 -8.57
C TYR A 210 -2.35 20.94 -8.50
N PRO A 211 -2.65 21.59 -9.64
CA PRO A 211 -3.34 22.87 -9.65
C PRO A 211 -4.82 22.70 -9.25
N VAL A 212 -5.29 23.47 -8.27
CA VAL A 212 -6.67 23.42 -7.77
C VAL A 212 -7.28 24.83 -7.77
N PRO A 213 -8.44 25.03 -8.43
CA PRO A 213 -9.21 26.28 -8.34
C PRO A 213 -9.64 26.62 -6.92
N LEU A 214 -9.63 27.91 -6.59
CA LEU A 214 -10.09 28.41 -5.28
C LEU A 214 -11.52 27.94 -4.95
N GLU A 215 -12.40 27.89 -5.95
CA GLU A 215 -13.75 27.34 -5.84
C GLU A 215 -13.78 25.90 -5.32
N LYS A 216 -12.91 25.03 -5.85
CA LYS A 216 -12.81 23.63 -5.42
C LYS A 216 -12.26 23.50 -4.00
N LEU A 217 -11.36 24.38 -3.59
CA LEU A 217 -10.88 24.47 -2.20
C LEU A 217 -11.97 24.96 -1.25
N TYR A 218 -12.94 25.74 -1.73
CA TYR A 218 -14.08 26.21 -0.95
C TYR A 218 -15.14 25.11 -0.79
N THR A 219 -15.56 24.49 -1.90
CA THR A 219 -16.64 23.49 -1.89
C THR A 219 -16.18 22.10 -1.47
N GLY A 220 -14.88 21.81 -1.57
CA GLY A 220 -14.35 20.45 -1.55
C GLY A 220 -14.71 19.68 -2.82
N SER A 221 -13.90 18.68 -3.16
CA SER A 221 -14.14 17.83 -4.33
C SER A 221 -13.33 16.52 -4.28
N LYS A 222 -13.77 15.54 -5.05
CA LYS A 222 -13.00 14.33 -5.34
C LYS A 222 -12.57 14.40 -6.80
N GLU A 223 -11.27 14.40 -7.05
CA GLU A 223 -10.71 14.53 -8.39
C GLU A 223 -9.97 13.23 -8.76
N HIS A 224 -10.27 12.67 -9.93
CA HIS A 224 -9.61 11.46 -10.42
C HIS A 224 -8.42 11.84 -11.29
N VAL A 225 -7.22 11.49 -10.85
CA VAL A 225 -5.96 11.77 -11.55
C VAL A 225 -5.35 10.50 -12.07
N ARG A 226 -4.94 10.50 -13.34
CA ARG A 226 -4.17 9.41 -13.94
C ARG A 226 -2.69 9.77 -13.95
N ILE A 227 -1.89 8.88 -13.39
CA ILE A 227 -0.44 8.96 -13.40
C ILE A 227 0.12 7.82 -14.26
N ASN A 228 1.19 8.11 -14.99
CA ASN A 228 1.97 7.07 -15.66
C ASN A 228 3.18 6.75 -14.77
N ARG A 229 3.31 5.51 -14.30
CA ARG A 229 4.40 5.10 -13.41
C ARG A 229 4.99 3.76 -13.82
N ARG A 230 6.25 3.53 -13.49
CA ARG A 230 6.88 2.22 -13.65
C ARG A 230 6.41 1.25 -12.57
N VAL A 231 6.00 0.06 -12.98
CA VAL A 231 5.75 -1.09 -12.10
C VAL A 231 6.61 -2.29 -12.46
N VAL A 232 6.92 -3.10 -11.46
CA VAL A 232 7.58 -4.39 -11.66
C VAL A 232 6.53 -5.43 -12.00
N CYS A 233 6.70 -6.11 -13.14
CA CYS A 233 5.74 -7.09 -13.65
C CYS A 233 5.87 -8.42 -12.89
N THR A 234 4.87 -8.75 -12.08
CA THR A 234 4.83 -10.00 -11.30
C THR A 234 4.76 -11.25 -12.19
N GLY A 235 5.66 -12.19 -11.94
CA GLY A 235 5.72 -13.50 -12.65
C GLY A 235 6.27 -13.48 -14.08
N CYS A 236 6.58 -12.30 -14.63
CA CYS A 236 7.10 -12.19 -16.00
C CYS A 236 8.58 -12.57 -16.14
N ARG A 237 9.32 -12.64 -15.02
CA ARG A 237 10.67 -13.21 -14.99
C ARG A 237 10.68 -14.70 -15.30
N GLN A 238 9.73 -15.46 -14.75
CA GLN A 238 9.67 -16.91 -14.93
C GLN A 238 8.90 -17.31 -16.19
N LYS A 239 7.86 -16.56 -16.55
CA LYS A 239 6.98 -16.85 -17.70
C LYS A 239 6.82 -15.62 -18.61
N PRO A 240 7.87 -15.23 -19.36
CA PRO A 240 7.84 -14.00 -20.16
C PRO A 240 6.88 -14.05 -21.36
N ASP A 241 6.51 -15.26 -21.81
CA ASP A 241 5.67 -15.44 -23.01
C ASP A 241 4.16 -15.28 -22.74
N LEU A 242 3.75 -15.09 -21.48
CA LEU A 242 2.36 -14.84 -21.13
C LEU A 242 1.87 -13.54 -21.77
N GLU A 243 0.60 -13.51 -22.17
CA GLU A 243 -0.01 -12.34 -22.78
C GLU A 243 0.10 -11.09 -21.90
N LYS A 244 -0.11 -11.23 -20.58
CA LYS A 244 0.05 -10.13 -19.60
C LYS A 244 1.47 -9.54 -19.54
N CYS A 245 2.47 -10.29 -20.02
CA CYS A 245 3.87 -9.89 -20.05
C CYS A 245 4.27 -9.23 -21.38
N ARG A 246 3.38 -9.21 -22.38
CA ARG A 246 3.58 -8.44 -23.62
C ARG A 246 3.63 -6.96 -23.26
N GLY A 247 4.81 -6.35 -23.44
CA GLY A 247 5.08 -4.96 -23.05
C GLY A 247 5.94 -4.80 -21.80
N CYS A 248 6.24 -5.87 -21.06
CA CYS A 248 7.21 -5.84 -19.97
C CYS A 248 8.65 -5.93 -20.53
N GLY A 249 9.41 -4.83 -20.37
CA GLY A 249 10.82 -4.71 -20.73
C GLY A 249 11.76 -5.05 -19.57
N LYS A 250 13.07 -4.87 -19.75
CA LYS A 250 14.07 -5.04 -18.68
C LYS A 250 13.87 -3.95 -17.61
N CYS A 251 13.86 -4.33 -16.33
CA CYS A 251 13.91 -3.36 -15.24
C CYS A 251 15.28 -2.64 -15.17
N PRO A 252 15.34 -1.46 -14.50
CA PRO A 252 16.60 -0.85 -14.08
C PRO A 252 17.44 -1.81 -13.24
N ASP A 253 18.75 -1.58 -13.21
CA ASP A 253 19.68 -2.41 -12.45
C ASP A 253 19.45 -2.28 -10.92
N GLU A 254 19.64 -3.37 -10.20
CA GLU A 254 19.45 -3.47 -8.75
C GLU A 254 20.72 -3.01 -8.00
N VAL A 255 20.57 -2.41 -6.82
CA VAL A 255 21.72 -2.13 -5.93
C VAL A 255 21.78 -3.23 -4.87
N LYS A 256 22.85 -4.03 -4.85
CA LYS A 256 23.04 -5.10 -3.85
C LYS A 256 24.31 -4.90 -3.06
N MET A 257 24.30 -5.29 -1.78
CA MET A 257 25.51 -5.43 -0.98
C MET A 257 26.22 -6.72 -1.37
N VAL A 258 27.40 -6.60 -1.97
CA VAL A 258 28.23 -7.74 -2.36
C VAL A 258 29.40 -7.81 -1.38
N GLN A 259 29.64 -9.00 -0.82
CA GLN A 259 30.85 -9.26 -0.04
C GLN A 259 32.01 -9.47 -1.00
N GLN A 260 32.93 -8.50 -1.05
CA GLN A 260 34.13 -8.59 -1.85
C GLN A 260 35.33 -8.87 -0.96
N GLN A 261 36.09 -9.91 -1.30
CA GLN A 261 37.34 -10.21 -0.63
C GLN A 261 38.41 -9.23 -1.11
N VAL A 262 38.86 -8.35 -0.21
CA VAL A 262 39.91 -7.36 -0.50
C VAL A 262 41.31 -7.86 -0.11
N GLY A 263 41.39 -9.01 0.57
CA GLY A 263 42.64 -9.69 0.91
C GLY A 263 42.40 -11.04 1.59
N PRO A 264 43.44 -11.84 1.87
CA PRO A 264 43.30 -13.11 2.59
C PRO A 264 42.63 -12.90 3.96
N GLY A 265 41.41 -13.42 4.13
CA GLY A 265 40.63 -13.27 5.37
C GLY A 265 39.91 -11.93 5.57
N PHE A 266 40.00 -10.97 4.63
CA PHE A 266 39.32 -9.67 4.73
C PHE A 266 38.21 -9.54 3.70
N PHE A 267 36.97 -9.44 4.18
CA PHE A 267 35.77 -9.21 3.37
C PHE A 267 35.20 -7.83 3.68
N VAL A 268 34.81 -7.09 2.64
CA VAL A 268 34.12 -5.81 2.76
C VAL A 268 32.78 -5.92 2.07
N GLN A 269 31.72 -5.42 2.69
CA GLN A 269 30.43 -5.24 2.05
C GLN A 269 30.46 -3.93 1.24
N GLN A 270 30.32 -4.02 -0.08
CA GLN A 270 30.24 -2.86 -0.97
C GLN A 270 28.92 -2.89 -1.75
N GLN A 271 28.28 -1.73 -1.92
CA GLN A 271 27.12 -1.61 -2.81
C GLN A 271 27.58 -1.70 -4.27
N GLN A 272 27.00 -2.61 -5.03
CA GLN A 272 27.27 -2.79 -6.45
C GLN A 272 25.95 -2.78 -7.24
N GLN A 273 25.94 -2.11 -8.39
CA GLN A 273 24.85 -2.22 -9.36
C GLN A 273 24.95 -3.56 -10.08
N VAL A 274 23.90 -4.36 -9.97
CA VAL A 274 23.78 -5.67 -10.61
C VAL A 274 22.61 -5.66 -11.59
N PRO A 275 22.77 -6.23 -12.80
CA PRO A 275 21.67 -6.27 -13.77
C PRO A 275 20.45 -6.96 -13.19
N SER A 276 19.29 -6.30 -13.27
CA SER A 276 18.05 -6.91 -12.78
C SER A 276 17.61 -8.05 -13.68
N ARG A 277 17.09 -9.10 -13.04
CA ARG A 277 16.42 -10.24 -13.71
C ARG A 277 14.91 -10.01 -13.86
N GLU A 278 14.38 -8.98 -13.22
CA GLU A 278 12.95 -8.67 -13.24
C GLU A 278 12.59 -7.88 -14.51
N ARG A 279 11.29 -7.86 -14.81
CA ARG A 279 10.74 -7.10 -15.93
C ARG A 279 9.82 -6.01 -15.44
N CYS A 280 9.82 -4.88 -16.14
CA CYS A 280 9.08 -3.67 -15.76
C CYS A 280 8.28 -3.16 -16.95
N LYS A 281 7.18 -2.46 -16.67
CA LYS A 281 6.43 -1.68 -17.66
C LYS A 281 5.96 -0.38 -17.03
N ASN A 282 5.61 0.59 -17.87
CA ASN A 282 4.85 1.73 -17.39
C ASN A 282 3.36 1.41 -17.47
N GLU A 283 2.61 1.77 -16.43
CA GLU A 283 1.17 1.61 -16.40
C GLU A 283 0.50 2.92 -15.96
N ASP A 284 -0.69 3.15 -16.50
CA ASP A 284 -1.56 4.22 -16.06
C ASP A 284 -2.31 3.77 -14.81
N THR A 285 -2.13 4.50 -13.72
CA THR A 285 -2.81 4.27 -12.44
C THR A 285 -3.74 5.45 -12.17
N GLU A 286 -5.01 5.17 -11.86
CA GLU A 286 -6.00 6.17 -11.49
C GLU A 286 -6.05 6.31 -9.96
N LEU A 287 -5.91 7.53 -9.47
CA LEU A 287 -5.94 7.88 -8.05
C LEU A 287 -7.07 8.88 -7.79
N GLU A 288 -7.78 8.70 -6.67
CA GLU A 288 -8.81 9.66 -6.22
C GLU A 288 -8.16 10.63 -5.22
N LEU A 289 -7.96 11.88 -5.64
CA LEU A 289 -7.54 12.98 -4.77
C LEU A 289 -8.76 13.51 -4.03
N ASN A 290 -8.76 13.41 -2.70
CA ASN A 290 -9.77 14.05 -1.85
C ASN A 290 -9.32 15.48 -1.53
N ILE A 291 -9.88 16.47 -2.22
CA ILE A 291 -9.67 17.89 -1.95
C ILE A 291 -10.66 18.31 -0.86
N GLU A 292 -10.16 18.45 0.36
CA GLU A 292 -10.96 18.84 1.51
C GLU A 292 -11.27 20.34 1.49
N LYS A 293 -12.42 20.70 2.08
CA LYS A 293 -12.83 22.09 2.24
C LYS A 293 -11.81 22.83 3.10
N GLY A 294 -11.36 23.98 2.61
CA GLY A 294 -10.44 24.86 3.32
C GLY A 294 -8.96 24.51 3.15
N MET A 295 -8.61 23.46 2.40
CA MET A 295 -7.22 23.08 2.13
C MET A 295 -6.38 24.27 1.66
N MET A 296 -5.14 24.35 2.15
CA MET A 296 -4.23 25.48 1.89
C MET A 296 -3.32 25.24 0.69
N ASP A 297 -2.80 26.32 0.10
CA ASP A 297 -1.71 26.23 -0.89
C ASP A 297 -0.49 25.57 -0.25
N GLY A 298 0.12 24.62 -0.94
CA GLY A 298 1.28 23.87 -0.47
C GLY A 298 0.94 22.64 0.40
N GLU A 299 -0.32 22.44 0.76
CA GLU A 299 -0.74 21.24 1.50
C GLU A 299 -0.54 19.97 0.67
N GLN A 300 -0.22 18.85 1.34
CA GLN A 300 0.18 17.61 0.67
C GLN A 300 -0.84 16.49 0.86
N ILE A 301 -1.13 15.76 -0.22
CA ILE A 301 -1.87 14.51 -0.22
C ILE A 301 -0.90 13.39 -0.57
N VAL A 302 -0.71 12.44 0.35
CA VAL A 302 0.30 11.38 0.25
C VAL A 302 -0.36 10.05 -0.10
N PHE A 303 0.12 9.41 -1.16
CA PHE A 303 -0.24 8.05 -1.54
C PHE A 303 0.94 7.13 -1.25
N GLU A 304 0.81 6.35 -0.18
CA GLU A 304 1.88 5.48 0.30
C GLU A 304 2.21 4.36 -0.69
N GLY A 305 3.51 4.15 -0.96
CA GLY A 305 3.99 3.09 -1.85
C GLY A 305 3.56 3.24 -3.32
N MET A 306 3.05 4.40 -3.72
CA MET A 306 2.53 4.62 -5.08
C MET A 306 3.53 5.24 -6.06
N ALA A 307 4.78 5.52 -5.66
CA ALA A 307 5.83 5.98 -6.56
C ALA A 307 6.29 4.90 -7.56
N GLU A 308 7.33 5.19 -8.34
CA GLU A 308 7.91 4.20 -9.25
C GLU A 308 8.46 2.98 -8.49
N GLN A 309 8.13 1.79 -8.96
CA GLN A 309 8.65 0.55 -8.40
C GLN A 309 10.02 0.22 -9.00
N ARG A 310 10.91 -0.30 -8.16
CA ARG A 310 12.22 -0.85 -8.55
C ARG A 310 12.42 -2.23 -7.92
N PRO A 311 13.03 -3.19 -8.63
CA PRO A 311 13.34 -4.49 -8.05
C PRO A 311 14.20 -4.37 -6.79
N GLY A 312 13.86 -5.12 -5.74
CA GLY A 312 14.61 -5.13 -4.48
C GLY A 312 14.53 -3.82 -3.69
N GLN A 313 13.57 -2.94 -3.97
CA GLN A 313 13.33 -1.72 -3.19
C GLN A 313 11.87 -1.62 -2.77
N ILE A 314 11.63 -1.04 -1.61
CA ILE A 314 10.27 -0.65 -1.20
C ILE A 314 9.87 0.60 -1.99
N PRO A 315 8.72 0.62 -2.69
CA PRO A 315 8.30 1.81 -3.43
C PRO A 315 8.16 3.03 -2.51
N GLY A 316 8.60 4.20 -3.01
CA GLY A 316 8.38 5.47 -2.32
C GLY A 316 6.90 5.90 -2.34
N ASN A 317 6.63 7.02 -1.69
CA ASN A 317 5.32 7.66 -1.69
C ASN A 317 5.14 8.54 -2.93
N LEU A 318 3.92 8.67 -3.40
CA LEU A 318 3.55 9.71 -4.35
C LEU A 318 2.88 10.86 -3.61
N ILE A 319 3.49 12.03 -3.65
CA ILE A 319 3.11 13.21 -2.88
C ILE A 319 2.57 14.27 -3.83
N PHE A 320 1.26 14.50 -3.76
CA PHE A 320 0.61 15.61 -4.45
C PHE A 320 0.67 16.87 -3.59
N THR A 321 1.34 17.91 -4.07
CA THR A 321 1.32 19.24 -3.44
C THR A 321 0.27 20.10 -4.12
N ILE A 322 -0.72 20.55 -3.35
CA ILE A 322 -1.81 21.39 -3.85
C ILE A 322 -1.25 22.76 -4.21
N LYS A 323 -1.54 23.21 -5.44
CA LYS A 323 -1.24 24.56 -5.89
C LYS A 323 -2.53 25.31 -6.16
N GLN A 324 -2.87 26.26 -5.32
CA GLN A 324 -4.04 27.12 -5.53
C GLN A 324 -3.84 27.94 -6.80
N THR A 325 -4.76 27.79 -7.76
CA THR A 325 -4.79 28.65 -8.95
C THR A 325 -5.58 29.91 -8.65
N SER A 326 -5.15 31.03 -9.23
CA SER A 326 -5.83 32.32 -9.08
C SER A 326 -7.26 32.25 -9.63
N ASP A 327 -8.21 32.81 -8.90
CA ASP A 327 -9.57 33.08 -9.36
C ASP A 327 -9.71 34.56 -9.75
N GLN A 328 -10.56 34.87 -10.73
CA GLN A 328 -10.74 36.25 -11.20
C GLN A 328 -11.66 37.07 -10.29
N ARG A 329 -12.56 36.41 -9.56
CA ARG A 329 -13.58 37.04 -8.71
C ARG A 329 -13.10 37.18 -7.27
N PHE A 330 -12.37 36.19 -6.77
CA PHE A 330 -11.94 36.14 -5.38
C PHE A 330 -10.44 35.92 -5.23
N THR A 331 -9.85 36.54 -4.23
CA THR A 331 -8.47 36.35 -3.81
C THR A 331 -8.46 35.94 -2.35
N ARG A 332 -7.81 34.82 -2.04
CA ARG A 332 -7.60 34.36 -0.66
C ARG A 332 -6.56 35.23 0.05
N GLU A 333 -6.88 35.68 1.25
CA GLU A 333 -6.01 36.50 2.10
C GLU A 333 -5.90 35.90 3.50
N ASN A 334 -4.73 36.01 4.13
CA ASN A 334 -4.48 35.58 5.52
C ASN A 334 -4.92 34.14 5.85
N GLY A 335 -4.95 33.25 4.86
CA GLY A 335 -5.29 31.84 5.03
C GLY A 335 -6.79 31.54 4.99
N TYR A 336 -7.68 32.35 5.56
CA TYR A 336 -9.12 32.04 5.57
C TYR A 336 -10.02 33.18 5.10
N ASP A 337 -9.49 34.39 4.93
CA ASP A 337 -10.30 35.50 4.45
C ASP A 337 -10.33 35.54 2.93
N LEU A 338 -11.39 36.14 2.39
CA LEU A 338 -11.53 36.38 0.96
C LEU A 338 -11.57 37.87 0.69
N ARG A 339 -10.96 38.27 -0.42
CA ARG A 339 -11.07 39.60 -0.99
C ARG A 339 -11.69 39.54 -2.37
N THR A 340 -12.57 40.48 -2.64
CA THR A 340 -13.13 40.70 -3.97
C THR A 340 -13.31 42.20 -4.21
N ALA A 341 -13.51 42.58 -5.46
CA ALA A 341 -13.78 43.95 -5.84
C ALA A 341 -15.04 44.01 -6.71
N THR A 342 -15.95 44.91 -6.36
CA THR A 342 -17.19 45.13 -7.13
C THR A 342 -17.28 46.59 -7.57
N GLN A 343 -18.04 46.83 -8.63
CA GLN A 343 -18.26 48.16 -9.17
C GLN A 343 -19.70 48.64 -8.91
N ILE A 344 -19.82 49.84 -8.35
CA ILE A 344 -21.10 50.51 -8.15
C ILE A 344 -21.12 51.87 -8.86
N PRO A 345 -22.24 52.28 -9.48
CA PRO A 345 -22.35 53.61 -10.07
C PRO A 345 -22.40 54.69 -8.98
N LEU A 346 -21.96 55.92 -9.32
CA LEU A 346 -21.97 57.06 -8.40
C LEU A 346 -23.33 57.29 -7.72
N LYS A 347 -24.44 57.10 -8.43
CA LYS A 347 -25.80 57.21 -7.86
C LYS A 347 -26.01 56.27 -6.66
N GLU A 348 -25.62 55.01 -6.81
CA GLU A 348 -25.76 53.99 -5.76
C GLU A 348 -24.78 54.26 -4.61
N ALA A 349 -23.58 54.75 -4.92
CA ALA A 349 -22.62 55.16 -3.90
C ALA A 349 -23.16 56.30 -3.02
N LEU A 350 -23.94 57.24 -3.56
CA LEU A 350 -24.48 58.38 -2.81
C LEU A 350 -25.81 58.08 -2.11
N LEU A 351 -26.67 57.24 -2.71
CA LEU A 351 -28.04 57.03 -2.25
C LEU A 351 -28.24 55.73 -1.47
N GLY A 352 -27.21 54.88 -1.37
CA GLY A 352 -27.33 53.52 -0.88
C GLY A 352 -27.71 52.53 -1.98
N PHE A 353 -27.54 51.24 -1.69
CA PHE A 353 -27.80 50.16 -2.62
C PHE A 353 -28.12 48.86 -1.89
N ASP A 354 -28.78 47.96 -2.61
CA ASP A 354 -29.04 46.59 -2.19
C ASP A 354 -28.75 45.69 -3.39
N ARG A 355 -27.57 45.07 -3.40
CA ARG A 355 -27.10 44.20 -4.48
C ARG A 355 -26.79 42.81 -3.94
N SER A 356 -26.76 41.82 -4.82
CA SER A 356 -26.21 40.52 -4.51
C SER A 356 -25.08 40.16 -5.46
N MET A 357 -24.18 39.29 -4.99
CA MET A 357 -23.15 38.68 -5.82
C MET A 357 -23.05 37.18 -5.53
N ALA A 358 -22.72 36.40 -6.56
CA ALA A 358 -22.51 34.97 -6.41
C ALA A 358 -21.14 34.69 -5.77
N HIS A 359 -21.14 33.88 -4.71
CA HIS A 359 -19.94 33.36 -4.06
C HIS A 359 -19.29 32.23 -4.90
N LEU A 360 -18.28 31.57 -4.35
CA LEU A 360 -17.53 30.45 -4.91
C LEU A 360 -18.39 29.20 -5.06
N ASP A 361 -19.33 28.93 -4.15
CA ASP A 361 -20.29 27.82 -4.25
C ASP A 361 -21.60 28.19 -4.98
N GLY A 362 -21.72 29.44 -5.45
CA GLY A 362 -22.89 29.97 -6.15
C GLY A 362 -23.98 30.57 -5.27
N HIS A 363 -23.89 30.50 -3.93
CA HIS A 363 -24.86 31.18 -3.08
C HIS A 363 -24.74 32.71 -3.22
N GLN A 364 -25.81 33.44 -2.88
CA GLN A 364 -25.88 34.89 -3.06
C GLN A 364 -25.50 35.65 -1.79
N VAL A 365 -24.41 36.40 -1.81
CA VAL A 365 -24.01 37.32 -0.75
C VAL A 365 -24.65 38.68 -1.01
N ARG A 366 -25.40 39.19 -0.02
CA ARG A 366 -26.09 40.48 -0.11
C ARG A 366 -25.20 41.61 0.39
N LEU A 367 -25.04 42.65 -0.42
CA LEU A 367 -24.30 43.86 -0.12
C LEU A 367 -25.29 45.01 0.02
N VAL A 368 -25.41 45.55 1.23
CA VAL A 368 -26.40 46.59 1.56
C VAL A 368 -25.73 47.81 2.17
N LYS A 369 -26.06 48.99 1.64
CA LYS A 369 -25.90 50.30 2.27
C LYS A 369 -27.27 50.95 2.37
N GLN A 370 -27.67 51.37 3.56
CA GLN A 370 -29.02 51.91 3.78
C GLN A 370 -29.21 53.24 3.04
N PRO A 371 -30.44 53.61 2.68
CA PRO A 371 -30.70 54.92 2.09
C PRO A 371 -30.17 56.07 2.96
N GLY A 372 -29.30 56.90 2.39
CA GLY A 372 -28.62 58.00 3.08
C GLY A 372 -27.21 57.67 3.60
N GLU A 373 -26.79 56.41 3.57
CA GLU A 373 -25.39 56.03 3.81
C GLU A 373 -24.57 56.17 2.54
N VAL A 374 -23.55 57.02 2.58
CA VAL A 374 -22.62 57.19 1.45
C VAL A 374 -21.56 56.08 1.49
N CYS A 375 -21.29 55.48 0.33
CA CYS A 375 -20.18 54.57 0.11
C CYS A 375 -18.99 55.33 -0.51
N GLN A 376 -17.85 55.32 0.17
CA GLN A 376 -16.66 56.00 -0.31
C GLN A 376 -15.94 55.19 -1.42
N PRO A 377 -15.27 55.86 -2.38
CA PRO A 377 -14.40 55.16 -3.31
C PRO A 377 -13.33 54.33 -2.58
N PHE A 378 -13.19 53.07 -2.99
CA PHE A 378 -12.29 52.07 -2.40
C PHE A 378 -12.60 51.68 -0.95
N GLU A 379 -13.78 52.05 -0.43
CA GLU A 379 -14.28 51.53 0.84
C GLU A 379 -14.32 49.99 0.81
N VAL A 380 -13.94 49.37 1.91
CA VAL A 380 -13.97 47.92 2.06
C VAL A 380 -15.09 47.54 3.02
N MET A 381 -16.10 46.85 2.50
CA MET A 381 -17.17 46.28 3.31
C MET A 381 -16.76 44.88 3.79
N LYS A 382 -16.88 44.63 5.10
CA LYS A 382 -16.66 43.32 5.70
C LYS A 382 -17.99 42.58 5.80
N ILE A 383 -18.07 41.37 5.27
CA ILE A 383 -19.20 40.45 5.43
C ILE A 383 -18.73 39.26 6.27
N PRO A 384 -19.14 39.18 7.55
CA PRO A 384 -18.68 38.13 8.44
C PRO A 384 -19.13 36.73 8.02
N GLY A 385 -18.25 35.74 8.15
CA GLY A 385 -18.58 34.33 7.86
C GLY A 385 -18.69 33.96 6.38
N GLU A 386 -18.28 34.87 5.48
CA GLU A 386 -18.29 34.66 4.03
C GLU A 386 -16.87 34.45 3.44
N GLY A 387 -15.88 34.14 4.28
CA GLY A 387 -14.52 33.80 3.85
C GLY A 387 -14.38 32.33 3.43
N MET A 388 -13.16 31.83 3.33
CA MET A 388 -12.89 30.41 3.14
C MET A 388 -13.30 29.59 4.39
N PRO A 389 -13.75 28.34 4.20
CA PRO A 389 -13.99 27.43 5.32
C PRO A 389 -12.70 27.10 6.05
N HIS A 390 -12.77 27.01 7.37
CA HIS A 390 -11.73 26.40 8.18
C HIS A 390 -11.72 24.88 7.95
N LYS A 391 -10.51 24.32 7.79
CA LYS A 391 -10.35 22.89 7.63
C LYS A 391 -10.71 22.20 8.96
N VAL A 392 -11.69 21.30 8.93
CA VAL A 392 -12.07 20.47 10.08
C VAL A 392 -11.66 19.03 9.79
N GLU A 393 -10.85 18.46 10.66
CA GLU A 393 -10.48 17.04 10.57
C GLU A 393 -11.75 16.16 10.61
N GLY A 394 -11.92 15.30 9.61
CA GLY A 394 -13.07 14.39 9.52
C GLY A 394 -14.34 14.98 8.90
N GLY A 395 -14.31 16.20 8.33
CA GLY A 395 -15.40 16.73 7.51
C GLY A 395 -16.64 17.20 8.27
N GLY A 396 -16.46 17.65 9.51
CA GLY A 396 -17.52 18.26 10.33
C GLY A 396 -17.99 19.64 9.85
N HIS A 397 -18.76 20.33 10.70
CA HIS A 397 -19.16 21.72 10.42
C HIS A 397 -17.94 22.64 10.48
N SER A 398 -17.61 23.25 9.34
CA SER A 398 -16.58 24.29 9.24
C SER A 398 -17.15 25.65 9.63
N ASP A 399 -16.44 26.34 10.51
CA ASP A 399 -16.53 27.79 10.60
C ASP A 399 -15.91 28.42 9.34
N TYR A 400 -16.25 29.67 9.06
CA TYR A 400 -15.76 30.41 7.88
C TYR A 400 -15.01 31.66 8.31
N GLY A 401 -14.00 32.05 7.53
CA GLY A 401 -13.39 33.38 7.64
C GLY A 401 -14.33 34.49 7.18
N ASP A 402 -13.78 35.66 6.85
CA ASP A 402 -14.58 36.81 6.45
C ASP A 402 -14.36 37.21 4.98
N LEU A 403 -15.38 37.81 4.35
CA LEU A 403 -15.27 38.39 3.01
C LEU A 403 -15.08 39.92 3.10
N TYR A 404 -14.08 40.42 2.39
CA TYR A 404 -13.78 41.83 2.25
C TYR A 404 -14.05 42.29 0.82
N VAL A 405 -15.09 43.10 0.65
CA VAL A 405 -15.53 43.58 -0.66
C VAL A 405 -15.07 45.03 -0.85
N LYS A 406 -14.12 45.24 -1.77
CA LYS A 406 -13.67 46.58 -2.16
C LYS A 406 -14.64 47.21 -3.16
N MET A 407 -15.15 48.39 -2.81
CA MET A 407 -16.13 49.13 -3.61
C MET A 407 -15.43 50.09 -4.57
N ASN A 408 -15.51 49.81 -5.87
CA ASN A 408 -15.01 50.71 -6.91
C ASN A 408 -16.18 51.56 -7.43
N VAL A 409 -16.15 52.86 -7.16
CA VAL A 409 -17.19 53.77 -7.64
C VAL A 409 -16.91 54.17 -9.09
N LYS A 410 -17.84 53.83 -9.99
CA LYS A 410 -17.79 54.23 -11.40
C LYS A 410 -18.49 55.58 -11.57
N PHE A 411 -17.70 56.58 -11.90
CA PHE A 411 -18.19 57.91 -12.26
C PHE A 411 -18.74 57.92 -13.69
N PRO A 412 -19.76 58.74 -13.99
CA PRO A 412 -20.20 58.97 -15.36
C PRO A 412 -19.10 59.69 -16.17
N GLU A 413 -18.97 59.36 -17.46
CA GLU A 413 -17.97 59.97 -18.35
C GLU A 413 -18.24 61.46 -18.62
N SER A 414 -19.52 61.85 -18.62
CA SER A 414 -19.97 63.23 -18.81
C SER A 414 -21.31 63.45 -18.11
N LEU A 415 -21.63 64.71 -17.79
CA LEU A 415 -22.91 65.12 -17.22
C LEU A 415 -23.67 66.01 -18.19
N THR A 416 -25.00 65.90 -18.21
CA THR A 416 -25.87 66.84 -18.94
C THR A 416 -25.96 68.18 -18.20
N ASP A 417 -26.34 69.26 -18.89
CA ASP A 417 -26.48 70.59 -18.26
C ASP A 417 -27.47 70.56 -17.08
N ALA A 418 -28.60 69.86 -17.23
CA ALA A 418 -29.56 69.67 -16.16
C ALA A 418 -28.97 68.93 -14.94
N GLN A 419 -28.10 67.93 -15.17
CA GLN A 419 -27.42 67.22 -14.08
C GLN A 419 -26.37 68.12 -13.41
N ARG A 420 -25.63 68.91 -14.18
CA ARG A 420 -24.64 69.87 -13.66
C ARG A 420 -25.30 70.91 -12.76
N GLU A 421 -26.37 71.54 -13.23
CA GLU A 421 -27.13 72.53 -12.43
C GLU A 421 -27.73 71.91 -11.16
N ALA A 422 -28.21 70.66 -11.23
CA ALA A 422 -28.75 69.97 -10.06
C ALA A 422 -27.66 69.65 -9.02
N ILE A 423 -26.48 69.19 -9.46
CA ILE A 423 -25.36 68.90 -8.57
C ILE A 423 -24.85 70.17 -7.90
N ASP A 424 -24.69 71.27 -8.64
CA ASP A 424 -24.25 72.56 -8.12
C ASP A 424 -25.19 73.11 -7.03
N LYS A 425 -26.51 72.93 -7.19
CA LYS A 425 -27.51 73.30 -6.19
C LYS A 425 -27.49 72.41 -4.94
N LEU A 426 -27.18 71.11 -5.09
CA LEU A 426 -27.24 70.12 -4.00
C LEU A 426 -25.94 70.01 -3.22
N PHE A 427 -24.80 70.26 -3.87
CA PHE A 427 -23.46 70.22 -3.30
C PHE A 427 -22.76 71.56 -3.55
N PRO A 428 -23.21 72.65 -2.92
CA PRO A 428 -22.54 73.94 -3.06
C PRO A 428 -21.08 73.81 -2.60
N ALA A 429 -20.16 74.50 -3.28
CA ALA A 429 -18.77 74.51 -2.90
C ALA A 429 -18.65 74.97 -1.43
N GLU A 430 -18.06 74.14 -0.58
CA GLU A 430 -17.61 74.61 0.73
C GLU A 430 -16.53 75.68 0.51
N GLU A 431 -16.65 76.81 1.20
CA GLU A 431 -15.58 77.82 1.25
C GLU A 431 -14.35 77.14 1.86
N THR A 432 -13.43 76.70 1.01
CA THR A 432 -12.12 76.18 1.39
C THR A 432 -11.41 77.21 2.29
N GLN A 433 -11.12 76.83 3.54
CA GLN A 433 -10.15 77.51 4.40
C GLN A 433 -8.71 77.09 4.06
#